data_AF-A0A2M7CKD8-F1
#
_entry.id   AF-A0A2M7CKD8-F1
#
_cell.length_a   1.000
_cell.length_b   1.000
_cell.length_c   1.000
_cell.angle_alpha   90.00
_cell.angle_beta   90.00
_cell.angle_gamma   90.00
#
_symmetry.space_group_name_H-M   'P 1'
#
loop_
_entity.id
_entity.type
_entity.pdbx_description
1 polymer ?
#
loop_
_entity_poly.entity_id
_entity_poly.type
_entity_poly.pdbx_seq_one_letter_code
_entity_poly.pdbx_strand_id
1 'polypeptide(L)'
;GSGFGESIQLATKKQAEGLDLTVLASDADIPKEATSARVAVIPSDLAVNPPENLRAFLAAFDGRVIVAPVESPRLIWAGGAGREPAGQAALILRQLSEGQEVRQSASGASAWMVVTYIFAALFGLEVLMFLLSLGVSLVMN
;
A
#
# COMPACT_ATOMS: atom_id res chain seq x y z
N GLY A 1 17.21 -12.61 1.51
CA GLY A 1 17.65 -11.83 0.33
C GLY A 1 16.46 -11.32 -0.43
N SER A 2 16.34 -10.01 -0.62
CA SER A 2 15.36 -9.36 -1.53
C SER A 2 15.45 -7.82 -1.56
N GLY A 3 16.46 -7.16 -0.98
CA GLY A 3 16.58 -5.69 -0.97
C GLY A 3 15.42 -4.93 -0.27
N PHE A 4 14.43 -5.65 0.27
CA PHE A 4 13.25 -5.07 0.91
C PHE A 4 13.63 -4.30 2.18
N GLY A 5 14.47 -4.89 3.04
CA GLY A 5 14.95 -4.24 4.26
C GLY A 5 15.69 -2.92 3.98
N GLU A 6 16.55 -2.90 2.96
CA GLU A 6 17.25 -1.70 2.50
C GLU A 6 16.27 -0.66 1.94
N SER A 7 15.27 -1.10 1.17
CA SER A 7 14.24 -0.22 0.61
C SER A 7 13.41 0.45 1.69
N ILE A 8 13.01 -0.27 2.74
CA ILE A 8 12.31 0.29 3.91
C ILE A 8 13.22 1.22 4.68
N GLN A 9 14.48 0.88 4.88
CA GLN A 9 15.43 1.76 5.56
C GLN A 9 15.59 3.09 4.81
N LEU A 10 15.72 3.03 3.49
CA LEU A 10 15.87 4.21 2.63
C LEU A 10 14.59 5.04 2.56
N ALA A 11 13.42 4.40 2.52
CA ALA A 11 12.12 5.07 2.58
C ALA A 11 11.90 5.74 3.95
N THR A 12 12.24 5.05 5.04
CA THR A 12 12.12 5.56 6.41
C THR A 12 13.04 6.75 6.62
N LYS A 13 14.29 6.70 6.14
CA LYS A 13 15.20 7.84 6.20
C LYS A 13 14.65 9.09 5.51
N LYS A 14 13.92 8.92 4.40
CA LYS A 14 13.28 10.04 3.68
C LYS A 14 12.07 10.62 4.40
N GLN A 15 11.35 9.82 5.18
CA GLN A 15 10.05 10.18 5.74
C GLN A 15 10.12 10.48 7.24
N ALA A 16 11.09 9.92 7.95
CA ALA A 16 11.30 10.03 9.39
C ALA A 16 12.77 9.79 9.74
N GLU A 17 13.59 10.85 9.66
CA GLU A 17 15.04 10.80 9.83
C GLU A 17 15.53 10.44 11.26
N GLY A 18 14.62 10.29 12.22
CA GLY A 18 14.93 9.98 13.63
C GLY A 18 14.39 8.65 14.14
N LEU A 19 13.95 7.75 13.25
CA LEU A 19 13.42 6.44 13.66
C LEU A 19 14.56 5.43 13.82
N ASP A 20 14.71 4.85 15.01
CA ASP A 20 15.60 3.71 15.23
C ASP A 20 15.05 2.48 14.53
N LEU A 21 15.74 2.05 13.47
CA LEU A 21 15.33 0.95 12.61
C LEU A 21 16.44 -0.09 12.51
N THR A 22 16.12 -1.32 12.88
CA THR A 22 17.02 -2.47 12.75
C THR A 22 16.54 -3.36 11.61
N VAL A 23 17.38 -3.54 10.60
CA VAL A 23 17.12 -4.48 9.50
C VAL A 23 17.78 -5.80 9.81
N LEU A 24 17.00 -6.88 9.84
CA LEU A 24 17.49 -8.24 10.02
C LEU A 24 17.28 -9.02 8.72
N ALA A 25 18.26 -9.85 8.37
CA ALA A 25 18.08 -10.79 7.27
C ALA A 25 17.10 -11.90 7.67
N SER A 26 16.38 -12.44 6.69
CA SER A 26 15.34 -13.47 6.86
C SER A 26 15.83 -14.75 7.54
N ASP A 27 17.12 -15.06 7.37
CA ASP A 27 17.84 -16.23 7.84
C ASP A 27 18.79 -15.91 9.01
N ALA A 28 18.91 -14.64 9.39
CA ALA A 28 19.71 -14.26 10.54
C ALA A 28 19.02 -14.68 11.84
N ASP A 29 19.84 -14.90 12.87
CA ASP A 29 19.32 -15.11 14.20
C ASP A 29 18.73 -13.79 14.73
N ILE A 30 17.56 -13.88 15.37
CA ILE A 30 16.83 -12.69 15.81
C ILE A 30 17.30 -12.35 17.23
N PRO A 31 18.01 -11.23 17.44
CA PRO A 31 18.51 -10.84 18.75
C PRO A 31 17.34 -10.67 19.73
N LYS A 32 17.53 -11.07 20.99
CA LYS A 32 16.47 -11.01 22.01
C LYS A 32 15.98 -9.58 22.24
N GLU A 33 16.85 -8.61 22.04
CA GLU A 33 16.57 -7.18 22.11
C GLU A 33 15.51 -6.74 21.07
N ALA A 34 15.36 -7.47 19.95
CA ALA A 34 14.33 -7.20 18.95
C ALA A 34 12.91 -7.39 19.52
N THR A 35 12.75 -8.21 20.57
CA THR A 35 11.46 -8.40 21.25
C THR A 35 10.98 -7.13 21.95
N SER A 36 11.89 -6.22 22.30
CA SER A 36 11.59 -4.92 22.88
C SER A 36 11.11 -3.89 21.85
N ALA A 37 11.14 -4.22 20.56
CA ALA A 37 10.65 -3.32 19.52
C ALA A 37 9.12 -3.14 19.62
N ARG A 38 8.62 -1.95 19.29
CA ARG A 38 7.17 -1.67 19.32
C ARG A 38 6.45 -2.19 18.08
N VAL A 39 7.17 -2.23 16.96
CA VAL A 39 6.61 -2.57 15.65
C VAL A 39 7.62 -3.44 14.90
N ALA A 40 7.15 -4.53 14.32
CA ALA A 40 7.90 -5.34 13.38
C ALA A 40 7.30 -5.16 11.97
N VAL A 41 8.15 -4.95 10.97
CA VAL A 41 7.73 -4.87 9.57
C VAL A 41 8.24 -6.11 8.85
N ILE A 42 7.31 -6.89 8.29
CA ILE A 42 7.64 -8.10 7.54
C ILE A 42 7.05 -8.05 6.14
N PRO A 43 7.80 -8.52 5.11
CA PRO A 43 7.23 -8.70 3.80
C PRO A 43 6.27 -9.89 3.83
N SER A 44 5.28 -9.85 2.97
CA SER A 44 4.16 -10.77 3.00
C SER A 44 4.47 -12.22 2.65
N ASP A 45 5.49 -12.44 1.82
CA ASP A 45 6.03 -13.78 1.53
C ASP A 45 6.50 -14.47 2.82
N LEU A 46 7.23 -13.74 3.68
CA LEU A 46 7.66 -14.21 4.98
C LEU A 46 6.51 -14.30 6.00
N ALA A 47 5.47 -13.48 5.86
CA ALA A 47 4.29 -13.59 6.73
C ALA A 47 3.49 -14.87 6.47
N VAL A 48 3.39 -15.30 5.21
CA VAL A 48 2.62 -16.50 4.82
C VAL A 48 3.41 -17.78 5.03
N ASN A 49 4.73 -17.76 4.81
CA ASN A 49 5.61 -18.89 5.06
C ASN A 49 6.82 -18.47 5.92
N PRO A 50 6.62 -18.26 7.23
CA PRO A 50 7.69 -17.80 8.10
C PRO A 50 8.71 -18.92 8.35
N PRO A 51 10.02 -18.63 8.23
CA PRO A 51 11.06 -19.52 8.70
C PRO A 51 10.99 -19.71 10.22
N GLU A 52 11.60 -20.77 10.74
CA GLU A 52 11.41 -21.22 12.12
C GLU A 52 11.81 -20.17 13.17
N ASN A 53 12.93 -19.49 12.95
CA ASN A 53 13.40 -18.35 13.74
C ASN A 53 12.34 -17.22 13.80
N LEU A 54 11.79 -16.82 12.64
CA LEU A 54 10.77 -15.77 12.57
C LEU A 54 9.46 -16.19 13.23
N ARG A 55 9.08 -17.47 13.09
CA ARG A 55 7.87 -18.02 13.72
C ARG A 55 7.98 -17.96 15.25
N ALA A 56 9.13 -18.36 15.79
CA ALA A 56 9.39 -18.30 17.23
C ALA A 56 9.37 -16.85 17.75
N PHE A 57 9.99 -15.93 17.00
CA PHE A 57 9.95 -14.50 17.32
C PHE A 57 8.53 -13.94 17.31
N LEU A 58 7.76 -14.16 16.24
CA LEU A 58 6.39 -13.63 16.11
C LEU A 58 5.44 -14.20 17.18
N ALA A 59 5.68 -15.42 17.65
CA ALA A 59 4.92 -16.00 18.75
C ALA A 59 5.23 -15.34 20.12
N ALA A 60 6.45 -14.82 20.30
CA ALA A 60 6.89 -14.16 21.53
C ALA A 60 6.81 -12.62 21.45
N PHE A 61 6.47 -12.06 20.29
CA PHE A 61 6.46 -10.62 20.06
C PHE A 61 5.09 -10.01 20.40
N ASP A 62 5.06 -9.19 21.46
CA ASP A 62 3.83 -8.53 21.93
C ASP A 62 3.50 -7.23 21.15
N GLY A 63 4.40 -6.79 20.26
CA GLY A 63 4.25 -5.57 19.49
C GLY A 63 3.29 -5.69 18.29
N ARG A 64 3.20 -4.61 17.50
CA ARG A 64 2.38 -4.61 16.28
C ARG A 64 3.17 -5.10 15.08
N VAL A 65 2.59 -5.98 14.29
CA VAL A 65 3.22 -6.48 13.06
C VAL A 65 2.57 -5.82 11.86
N ILE A 66 3.38 -5.13 11.04
CA ILE A 66 2.98 -4.56 9.77
C ILE A 66 3.42 -5.54 8.68
N VAL A 67 2.45 -6.06 7.92
CA VAL A 67 2.72 -6.90 6.75
C VAL A 67 2.71 -6.02 5.51
N ALA A 68 3.88 -5.88 4.87
CA ALA A 68 4.02 -5.15 3.62
C ALA A 68 3.75 -6.12 2.45
N PRO A 69 2.77 -5.84 1.58
CA PRO A 69 2.53 -6.65 0.40
C PRO A 69 3.71 -6.51 -0.56
N VAL A 70 4.41 -7.61 -0.81
CA VAL A 70 5.44 -7.72 -1.86
C VAL A 70 4.89 -8.54 -3.02
N GLU A 71 5.32 -8.22 -4.23
CA GLU A 71 4.96 -9.01 -5.41
C GLU A 71 5.51 -10.44 -5.26
N SER A 72 4.62 -11.42 -5.41
CA SER A 72 4.97 -12.83 -5.33
C SER A 72 4.14 -13.61 -6.35
N PRO A 73 4.74 -14.56 -7.10
CA PRO A 73 4.02 -15.36 -8.08
C PRO A 73 2.85 -16.16 -7.49
N ARG A 74 2.92 -16.48 -6.19
CA ARG A 74 1.95 -17.33 -5.49
C ARG A 74 0.91 -16.55 -4.71
N LEU A 75 1.21 -15.31 -4.30
CA LEU A 75 0.34 -14.53 -3.41
C LEU A 75 -0.48 -13.53 -4.21
N ILE A 76 -1.81 -13.62 -4.10
CA ILE A 76 -2.74 -12.66 -4.67
C ILE A 76 -3.38 -11.87 -3.53
N TRP A 77 -3.26 -10.54 -3.59
CA TRP A 77 -3.85 -9.64 -2.61
C TRP A 77 -5.34 -9.45 -2.87
N ALA A 78 -6.17 -10.12 -2.08
CA ALA A 78 -7.62 -9.98 -2.10
C ALA A 78 -8.13 -8.76 -1.31
N GLY A 79 -7.46 -7.61 -1.45
CA GLY A 79 -7.88 -6.39 -0.78
C GLY A 79 -6.91 -5.22 -0.95
N GLY A 80 -7.47 -4.01 -1.05
CA GLY A 80 -6.78 -2.75 -0.83
C GLY A 80 -7.49 -1.99 0.30
N ALA A 81 -6.84 -0.98 0.88
CA ALA A 81 -7.42 -0.18 1.96
C ALA A 81 -8.84 0.30 1.59
N GLY A 82 -9.85 -0.13 2.37
CA GLY A 82 -11.24 0.28 2.21
C GLY A 82 -12.15 -0.61 1.33
N ARG A 83 -11.68 -1.76 0.81
CA ARG A 83 -12.55 -2.74 0.13
C ARG A 83 -12.86 -3.95 1.02
N GLU A 84 -14.05 -4.51 0.87
CA GLU A 84 -14.46 -5.73 1.58
C GLU A 84 -13.60 -6.92 1.12
N PRO A 85 -12.73 -7.47 1.99
CA PRO A 85 -11.74 -8.47 1.58
C PRO A 85 -12.39 -9.79 1.15
N ALA A 86 -13.51 -10.16 1.78
CA ALA A 86 -14.23 -11.39 1.46
C ALA A 86 -14.83 -11.36 0.05
N GLY A 87 -15.52 -10.26 -0.31
CA GLY A 87 -16.08 -10.08 -1.65
C GLY A 87 -15.01 -10.07 -2.74
N GLN A 88 -13.87 -9.41 -2.49
CA GLN A 88 -12.78 -9.37 -3.46
C GLN A 88 -12.10 -10.72 -3.63
N ALA A 89 -11.94 -11.50 -2.54
CA ALA A 89 -11.45 -12.87 -2.60
C ALA A 89 -12.39 -13.78 -3.42
N ALA A 90 -13.70 -13.64 -3.25
CA ALA A 90 -14.68 -14.42 -4.02
C ALA A 90 -14.62 -14.10 -5.53
N LEU A 91 -14.43 -12.84 -5.89
CA LEU A 91 -14.25 -12.43 -7.29
C LEU A 91 -12.97 -13.02 -7.89
N ILE A 92 -11.86 -12.95 -7.16
CA ILE A 92 -10.58 -13.53 -7.58
C ILE A 92 -10.72 -15.05 -7.75
N LEU A 93 -11.37 -15.73 -6.80
CA LEU A 93 -11.62 -17.17 -6.87
C LEU A 93 -12.42 -17.53 -8.13
N ARG A 94 -13.46 -16.76 -8.42
CA ARG A 94 -14.27 -16.93 -9.64
C ARG A 94 -13.41 -16.74 -10.90
N GLN A 95 -12.63 -15.68 -10.99
CA GLN A 95 -11.76 -15.40 -12.15
C GLN A 95 -10.76 -16.54 -12.39
N LEU A 96 -10.12 -17.03 -11.32
CA LEU A 96 -9.21 -18.15 -11.41
C LEU A 96 -9.92 -19.44 -11.86
N SER A 97 -11.15 -19.68 -11.40
CA SER A 97 -11.95 -20.84 -11.83
C SER A 97 -12.36 -20.76 -13.31
N GLU A 98 -12.49 -19.55 -13.85
CA GLU A 98 -12.79 -19.27 -15.25
C GLU A 98 -11.52 -19.22 -16.14
N GLY A 99 -10.33 -19.46 -15.57
CA GLY A 99 -9.06 -19.43 -16.29
C GLY A 99 -8.57 -18.02 -16.65
N GLN A 100 -9.13 -16.98 -16.03
CA GLN A 100 -8.74 -15.59 -16.26
C GLN A 100 -7.47 -15.25 -15.49
N GLU A 101 -6.59 -14.46 -16.11
CA GLU A 101 -5.43 -13.88 -15.42
C GLU A 101 -5.87 -12.80 -14.44
N VAL A 102 -5.57 -13.00 -13.15
CA VAL A 102 -5.85 -12.01 -12.11
C VAL A 102 -4.78 -10.92 -12.16
N ARG A 103 -5.12 -9.78 -12.76
CA ARG A 103 -4.27 -8.59 -12.67
C ARG A 103 -4.35 -8.02 -11.27
N GLN A 104 -3.25 -8.14 -10.52
CA GLN A 104 -3.08 -7.46 -9.25
C GLN A 104 -3.14 -5.96 -9.53
N SER A 105 -4.29 -5.35 -9.27
CA SER A 105 -4.46 -3.91 -9.42
C SER A 105 -3.63 -3.28 -8.32
N ALA A 106 -2.41 -2.85 -8.66
CA ALA A 106 -1.65 -1.92 -7.83
C ALA A 106 -2.61 -0.81 -7.41
N SER A 107 -2.64 -0.51 -6.12
CA SER A 107 -3.49 0.51 -5.50
C SER A 107 -3.08 1.92 -5.95
N GLY A 108 -3.13 2.19 -7.25
CA GLY A 108 -3.06 3.51 -7.84
C GLY A 108 -4.46 4.10 -7.93
N ALA A 109 -4.54 5.43 -7.83
CA ALA A 109 -5.76 6.15 -8.13
C ALA A 109 -6.34 5.63 -9.46
N SER A 110 -7.61 5.20 -9.45
CA SER A 110 -8.27 4.72 -10.66
C SER A 110 -8.07 5.75 -11.76
N ALA A 111 -7.56 5.35 -12.92
CA ALA A 111 -7.34 6.26 -14.04
C ALA A 111 -8.62 7.04 -14.38
N TRP A 112 -9.78 6.44 -14.15
CA TRP A 112 -11.09 7.08 -14.30
C TRP A 112 -11.30 8.25 -13.32
N MET A 113 -10.84 8.10 -12.09
CA MET A 113 -10.92 9.13 -11.05
C MET A 113 -10.04 10.34 -11.40
N VAL A 114 -8.87 10.09 -11.99
CA VAL A 114 -7.99 11.16 -12.51
C VAL A 114 -8.71 11.94 -13.62
N VAL A 115 -9.33 11.24 -14.57
CA VAL A 115 -10.11 11.87 -15.64
C VAL A 115 -11.24 12.74 -15.07
N THR A 116 -12.00 12.26 -14.08
CA THR A 116 -13.06 13.09 -13.47
C THR A 116 -12.56 14.36 -12.83
N TYR A 117 -11.42 14.30 -12.14
CA TYR A 117 -10.86 15.49 -11.50
C TYR A 117 -10.43 16.53 -12.52
N ILE A 118 -9.84 16.10 -13.64
CA ILE A 118 -9.45 16.99 -14.73
C ILE A 118 -10.68 17.68 -15.33
N PHE A 119 -11.73 16.93 -15.65
CA PHE A 119 -12.97 17.50 -16.19
C PHE A 119 -13.67 18.44 -15.20
N ALA A 120 -13.73 18.08 -13.93
CA ALA A 120 -14.33 18.93 -12.90
C ALA A 120 -13.54 20.24 -12.73
N ALA A 121 -12.21 20.19 -12.76
CA ALA A 121 -11.36 21.37 -12.67
C ALA A 121 -11.52 22.29 -13.90
N LEU A 122 -11.55 21.71 -15.11
CA LEU A 122 -11.77 22.47 -16.35
C LEU A 122 -13.14 23.13 -16.36
N PHE A 123 -14.19 22.38 -16.02
CA PHE A 123 -15.55 22.92 -15.95
C PHE A 123 -15.66 24.05 -14.91
N GLY A 124 -15.06 23.86 -13.72
CA GLY A 124 -15.01 24.90 -12.70
C GLY A 124 -14.30 26.17 -13.18
N LEU A 125 -13.21 26.03 -13.95
CA LEU A 125 -12.50 27.14 -14.55
C LEU A 125 -13.34 27.85 -15.62
N GLU A 126 -14.06 27.12 -16.47
CA GLU A 126 -14.98 27.68 -17.47
C GLU A 126 -16.11 28.48 -16.80
N VAL A 127 -16.74 27.92 -15.77
CA VAL A 127 -17.78 28.60 -14.99
C VAL A 127 -17.24 29.88 -14.36
N LEU A 128 -16.03 29.84 -13.81
CA LEU A 128 -15.39 31.01 -13.22
C LEU A 128 -15.16 32.12 -14.27
N MET A 129 -14.61 31.77 -15.45
CA MET A 129 -14.42 32.72 -16.55
C MET A 129 -15.74 33.31 -17.04
N PHE A 130 -16.79 32.49 -17.15
CA PHE A 130 -18.13 32.94 -17.50
C PHE A 130 -18.71 33.93 -16.49
N LEU A 131 -18.57 33.65 -15.18
CA LEU A 131 -19.01 34.55 -14.11
C LEU A 131 -18.24 35.86 -14.11
N LEU A 132 -16.92 35.84 -14.36
CA LEU A 132 -16.13 37.07 -14.51
C LEU A 132 -16.63 37.90 -15.70
N SER A 133 -16.89 37.27 -16.85
CA SER A 133 -17.42 37.95 -18.03
C SER A 133 -18.76 38.60 -17.77
N LEU A 134 -19.68 37.90 -17.09
CA LEU A 134 -20.97 38.46 -16.66
C LEU A 134 -20.78 39.64 -15.69
N GLY A 135 -19.88 39.52 -14.72
CA GLY A 135 -19.58 40.58 -13.77
C GLY A 135 -19.07 41.86 -14.44
N VAL A 136 -18.14 41.72 -15.39
CA VAL A 136 -17.63 42.86 -16.18
C VAL A 136 -18.74 43.48 -17.02
N SER A 137 -19.56 42.67 -17.67
CA SER A 137 -20.69 43.15 -18.48
C SER A 137 -21.70 43.96 -17.66
N LEU A 138 -21.95 43.58 -16.40
CA LEU A 138 -22.88 44.29 -15.52
C LEU A 138 -22.33 45.63 -15.01
N VAL A 139 -21.00 45.77 -14.92
CA VAL A 139 -20.34 47.02 -14.52
C VAL A 139 -20.23 48.00 -15.69
N MET A 140 -20.05 47.48 -16.90
CA MET A 140 -19.83 48.30 -18.10
C MET A 140 -21.10 48.76 -18.81
N ASN A 141 -22.26 48.21 -18.46
CA ASN A 141 -23.56 48.51 -19.07
C ASN A 141 -24.49 49.19 -18.07
#